data_AF-A0A9D6NI84-F1
#
_entry.id   AF-A0A9D6NI84-F1
#
_cell.length_a   1.000
_cell.length_b   1.000
_cell.length_c   1.000
_cell.angle_alpha   90.00
_cell.angle_beta   90.00
_cell.angle_gamma   90.00
#
_symmetry.space_group_name_H-M   'P 1'
#
loop_
_entity.id
_entity.type
_entity.pdbx_description
1 polymer ?
#
loop_
_entity_poly.entity_id
_entity_poly.type
_entity_poly.pdbx_seq_one_letter_code
_entity_poly.pdbx_strand_id
1 'polypeptide(L)'
;MSRGQTAEPGSCSRASLTAPPEPTAANPEPGHQPGELSSSEPSAARPPSFDTAHRLLNASDLEGRTARELTLIRNEIFARHGRPFVDEELRRYFLSQGWYSPDPDYNDSRLSNVEKKNAALILRYQREHGLEW
;
A
#
# COMPACT_ATOMS: atom_id res chain seq x y z
N MET A 1 20.47 73.32 -18.00
CA MET A 1 19.03 73.51 -18.33
C MET A 1 18.54 72.19 -18.93
N SER A 2 17.42 71.55 -18.63
CA SER A 2 16.27 71.83 -17.79
C SER A 2 15.47 70.52 -17.62
N ARG A 3 14.97 70.32 -16.40
CA ARG A 3 13.63 69.82 -15.98
C ARG A 3 12.88 68.79 -16.83
N GLY A 4 12.40 67.75 -16.14
CA GLY A 4 11.16 67.03 -16.46
C GLY A 4 10.99 65.78 -15.61
N GLN A 5 10.03 65.79 -14.68
CA GLN A 5 9.73 64.75 -13.70
C GLN A 5 8.23 64.49 -13.78
N THR A 6 7.81 63.28 -14.16
CA THR A 6 6.43 62.71 -14.09
C THR A 6 6.57 61.19 -14.27
N ALA A 7 6.48 60.37 -13.22
CA ALA A 7 5.25 59.82 -12.61
C ALA A 7 4.55 58.76 -13.48
N GLU A 8 4.79 57.48 -13.16
CA GLU A 8 4.04 56.32 -13.68
C GLU A 8 3.27 55.67 -12.52
N PRO A 9 1.95 55.44 -12.65
CA PRO A 9 1.26 54.46 -11.82
C PRO A 9 0.83 53.25 -12.64
N GLY A 10 1.52 52.13 -12.45
CA GLY A 10 1.09 50.81 -12.90
C GLY A 10 -0.02 50.27 -12.00
N SER A 11 -1.21 50.09 -12.58
CA SER A 11 -2.36 49.45 -11.96
C SER A 11 -2.44 47.99 -12.41
N CYS A 12 -2.37 47.04 -11.48
CA CYS A 12 -2.95 45.70 -11.67
C CYS A 12 -3.10 44.97 -10.32
N SER A 13 -4.24 45.17 -9.65
CA SER A 13 -4.64 44.39 -8.47
C SER A 13 -5.10 43.00 -8.90
N ARG A 14 -4.50 41.95 -8.32
CA ARG A 14 -4.76 40.54 -8.68
C ARG A 14 -5.70 39.85 -7.68
N ALA A 15 -6.76 39.30 -8.26
CA ALA A 15 -7.55 38.11 -7.91
C ALA A 15 -8.33 38.06 -6.58
N SER A 16 -9.65 38.07 -6.75
CA SER A 16 -10.72 37.79 -5.79
C SER A 16 -10.58 36.45 -5.08
N LEU A 17 -10.88 36.47 -3.77
CA LEU A 17 -11.20 35.29 -2.98
C LEU A 17 -12.58 34.75 -3.41
N THR A 18 -12.65 33.48 -3.75
CA THR A 18 -13.91 32.73 -3.95
C THR A 18 -14.37 32.13 -2.62
N ALA A 19 -15.69 32.23 -2.41
CA ALA A 19 -16.48 31.95 -1.22
C ALA A 19 -16.67 30.44 -0.89
N PRO A 20 -17.24 30.07 0.27
CA PRO A 20 -17.26 28.71 0.82
C PRO A 20 -18.43 27.85 0.29
N PRO A 21 -18.31 26.50 0.28
CA PRO A 21 -19.46 25.63 0.10
C PRO A 21 -20.09 25.21 1.44
N GLU A 22 -21.41 25.43 1.54
CA GLU A 22 -22.32 24.94 2.58
C GLU A 22 -22.49 23.40 2.57
N PRO A 23 -22.89 22.80 3.71
CA PRO A 23 -23.24 21.38 3.81
C PRO A 23 -24.73 21.15 3.46
N THR A 24 -25.02 20.21 2.57
CA THR A 24 -26.37 19.62 2.49
C THR A 24 -26.27 18.10 2.39
N ALA A 25 -26.66 17.43 3.48
CA ALA A 25 -26.92 16.02 3.55
C ALA A 25 -28.43 15.85 3.68
N ALA A 26 -29.03 15.11 2.76
CA ALA A 26 -30.18 14.21 2.96
C ALA A 26 -30.95 14.02 1.65
N ASN A 27 -30.76 12.88 1.00
CA ASN A 27 -31.88 12.18 0.38
C ASN A 27 -31.55 10.68 0.28
N PRO A 28 -32.31 9.79 0.95
CA PRO A 28 -32.28 8.36 0.67
C PRO A 28 -33.55 7.94 -0.09
N GLU A 29 -33.40 7.32 -1.26
CA GLU A 29 -34.43 6.43 -1.80
C GLU A 29 -33.79 5.31 -2.66
N PRO A 30 -34.49 4.19 -2.91
CA PRO A 30 -34.07 2.91 -2.38
C PRO A 30 -33.86 1.85 -3.48
N GLY A 31 -33.21 0.76 -3.08
CA GLY A 31 -33.32 -0.53 -3.75
C GLY A 31 -32.55 -0.65 -5.04
N HIS A 32 -31.40 -1.31 -4.98
CA HIS A 32 -30.98 -2.31 -5.97
C HIS A 32 -29.98 -3.25 -5.29
N GLN A 33 -30.45 -4.44 -4.92
CA GLN A 33 -29.63 -5.64 -5.08
C GLN A 33 -30.20 -6.36 -6.29
N PRO A 34 -29.35 -6.68 -7.28
CA PRO A 34 -29.01 -8.08 -7.46
C PRO A 34 -27.50 -8.28 -7.50
N GLY A 35 -27.08 -9.48 -7.12
CA GLY A 35 -25.67 -9.84 -7.06
C GLY A 35 -24.98 -9.80 -8.41
N GLU A 36 -23.68 -9.54 -8.37
CA GLU A 36 -22.77 -10.07 -9.36
C GLU A 36 -21.49 -10.48 -8.63
N LEU A 37 -21.25 -11.79 -8.61
CA LEU A 37 -19.96 -12.38 -8.35
C LEU A 37 -19.02 -11.86 -9.43
N SER A 38 -18.37 -10.72 -9.18
CA SER A 38 -17.37 -10.16 -10.10
C SER A 38 -16.05 -10.92 -9.94
N SER A 39 -16.05 -12.11 -10.53
CA SER A 39 -14.85 -12.79 -10.99
C SER A 39 -14.28 -11.96 -12.15
N SER A 40 -13.18 -11.24 -11.92
CA SER A 40 -12.35 -10.65 -12.98
C SER A 40 -10.90 -10.56 -12.48
N GLU A 41 -10.08 -11.52 -12.92
CA GLU A 41 -8.67 -11.75 -12.61
C GLU A 41 -7.70 -10.69 -13.23
N PRO A 42 -6.38 -10.93 -13.34
CA PRO A 42 -5.35 -10.71 -12.34
C PRO A 42 -4.44 -9.55 -12.77
N SER A 43 -4.68 -8.34 -12.26
CA SER A 43 -3.83 -7.19 -12.52
C SER A 43 -2.62 -7.20 -11.59
N ALA A 44 -1.55 -7.92 -11.96
CA ALA A 44 -0.29 -8.02 -11.20
C ALA A 44 -0.52 -8.14 -9.69
N ALA A 45 -1.49 -8.99 -9.33
CA ALA A 45 -2.31 -8.83 -8.14
C ALA A 45 -1.42 -8.68 -6.91
N ARG A 46 -1.60 -7.56 -6.20
CA ARG A 46 -1.22 -7.41 -4.79
C ARG A 46 -1.46 -8.77 -4.13
N PRO A 47 -0.48 -9.40 -3.44
CA PRO A 47 -0.76 -10.63 -2.73
C PRO A 47 -2.04 -10.35 -1.95
N PRO A 48 -3.02 -11.26 -1.98
CA PRO A 48 -4.22 -11.08 -1.16
C PRO A 48 -3.68 -10.72 0.21
N SER A 49 -4.05 -9.53 0.70
CA SER A 49 -3.49 -8.95 1.93
C SER A 49 -3.89 -9.93 3.01
N PHE A 50 -3.04 -10.92 3.24
CA PHE A 50 -3.29 -11.93 4.22
C PHE A 50 -3.20 -11.16 5.52
N ASP A 51 -4.09 -11.48 6.46
CA ASP A 51 -4.06 -10.87 7.78
C ASP A 51 -2.89 -11.48 8.59
N THR A 52 -1.69 -11.50 8.00
CA THR A 52 -0.48 -12.14 8.53
C THR A 52 -0.01 -11.47 9.82
N ALA A 53 -0.51 -10.26 10.09
CA ALA A 53 -0.26 -9.52 11.31
C ALA A 53 -1.18 -9.93 12.47
N HIS A 54 -2.45 -10.28 12.23
CA HIS A 54 -3.42 -10.55 13.31
C HIS A 54 -3.92 -12.00 13.35
N ARG A 55 -3.78 -12.77 12.26
CA ARG A 55 -4.24 -14.16 12.15
C ARG A 55 -3.07 -15.11 11.88
N LEU A 56 -3.06 -16.25 12.57
CA LEU A 56 -2.15 -17.34 12.26
C LEU A 56 -2.57 -18.03 10.95
N LEU A 57 -1.63 -18.11 10.02
CA LEU A 57 -1.77 -18.89 8.79
C LEU A 57 -1.63 -20.38 9.10
N ASN A 58 -2.21 -21.23 8.24
CA ASN A 58 -1.98 -22.67 8.23
C ASN A 58 -1.52 -23.12 6.85
N ALA A 59 -1.07 -24.37 6.74
CA ALA A 59 -0.62 -24.94 5.46
C ALA A 59 -1.70 -24.85 4.37
N SER A 60 -2.98 -24.99 4.73
CA SER A 60 -4.11 -24.83 3.80
C SER A 60 -4.25 -23.41 3.24
N ASP A 61 -3.83 -22.37 3.98
CA ASP A 61 -3.82 -20.99 3.47
C ASP A 61 -2.69 -20.79 2.42
N LEU A 62 -1.66 -21.65 2.45
CA LEU A 62 -0.49 -21.62 1.56
C LEU A 62 -0.64 -22.55 0.35
N GLU A 63 -1.61 -23.47 0.39
CA GLU A 63 -1.84 -24.44 -0.68
C GLU A 63 -2.24 -23.74 -1.99
N GLY A 64 -1.69 -24.24 -3.11
CA GLY A 64 -1.93 -23.67 -4.44
C GLY A 64 -1.18 -22.36 -4.73
N ARG A 65 -0.36 -21.87 -3.79
CA ARG A 65 0.48 -20.68 -4.00
C ARG A 65 1.81 -21.02 -4.66
N THR A 66 2.26 -20.13 -5.52
CA THR A 66 3.59 -20.20 -6.15
C THR A 66 4.71 -19.81 -5.19
N ALA A 67 5.95 -20.23 -5.48
CA ALA A 67 7.14 -19.84 -4.73
C ALA A 67 7.27 -18.30 -4.59
N ARG A 68 6.92 -17.59 -5.65
CA ARG A 68 6.91 -16.12 -5.69
C ARG A 68 5.86 -15.55 -4.76
N GLU A 69 4.61 -16.02 -4.82
CA GLU A 69 3.55 -15.56 -3.92
C GLU A 69 3.89 -15.81 -2.45
N LEU A 70 4.37 -17.02 -2.12
CA LEU A 70 4.80 -17.34 -0.76
C LEU A 70 5.90 -16.39 -0.29
N THR A 71 6.85 -16.06 -1.17
CA THR A 71 7.91 -15.12 -0.83
C THR A 71 7.38 -13.70 -0.65
N LEU A 72 6.43 -13.24 -1.48
CA LEU A 72 5.78 -11.95 -1.30
C LEU A 72 4.98 -11.88 0.01
N ILE A 73 4.20 -12.91 0.34
CA ILE A 73 3.42 -12.99 1.59
C ILE A 73 4.36 -12.98 2.81
N ARG A 74 5.44 -13.77 2.77
CA ARG A 74 6.45 -13.78 3.83
C ARG A 74 7.08 -12.41 4.00
N ASN A 75 7.48 -11.76 2.91
CA ASN A 75 8.12 -10.46 2.93
C ASN A 75 7.16 -9.30 3.26
N GLU A 76 5.86 -9.45 3.00
CA GLU A 76 4.85 -8.45 3.37
C GLU A 76 4.87 -8.17 4.87
N ILE A 77 5.00 -9.22 5.69
CA ILE A 77 5.15 -9.10 7.15
C ILE A 77 6.29 -8.13 7.47
N PHE A 78 7.46 -8.32 6.86
CA PHE A 78 8.61 -7.45 7.13
C PHE A 78 8.44 -6.05 6.50
N ALA A 79 7.81 -5.97 5.33
CA ALA A 79 7.56 -4.72 4.63
C ALA A 79 6.64 -3.79 5.44
N ARG A 80 5.62 -4.35 6.11
CA ARG A 80 4.71 -3.57 6.98
C ARG A 80 5.44 -2.86 8.12
N HIS A 81 6.57 -3.39 8.56
CA HIS A 81 7.44 -2.80 9.57
C HIS A 81 8.59 -1.97 8.99
N GLY A 82 8.63 -1.80 7.67
CA GLY A 82 9.63 -0.99 6.97
C GLY A 82 10.94 -1.71 6.69
N ARG A 83 11.01 -3.04 6.70
CA ARG A 83 12.26 -3.74 6.35
C ARG A 83 12.75 -3.34 4.96
N PRO A 84 13.99 -2.83 4.81
CA PRO A 84 14.57 -2.58 3.50
C PRO A 84 14.90 -3.91 2.80
N PHE A 85 14.58 -4.00 1.51
CA PHE A 85 14.88 -5.17 0.69
C PHE A 85 16.14 -4.94 -0.14
N VAL A 86 17.07 -5.89 -0.07
CA VAL A 86 18.29 -5.93 -0.90
C VAL A 86 17.98 -6.46 -2.29
N ASP A 87 17.09 -7.44 -2.37
CA ASP A 87 16.62 -8.01 -3.62
C ASP A 87 15.89 -6.95 -4.46
N GLU A 88 16.32 -6.78 -5.71
CA GLU A 88 15.81 -5.72 -6.57
C GLU A 88 14.33 -5.94 -6.92
N GLU A 89 13.92 -7.18 -7.15
CA GLU A 89 12.54 -7.48 -7.50
C GLU A 89 11.62 -7.24 -6.30
N LEU A 90 11.98 -7.70 -5.10
CA LEU A 90 11.22 -7.41 -3.89
C LEU A 90 11.17 -5.91 -3.61
N ARG A 91 12.32 -5.23 -3.69
CA ARG A 91 12.39 -3.78 -3.45
C ARG A 91 11.49 -3.04 -4.42
N ARG A 92 11.58 -3.32 -5.73
CA ARG A 92 10.74 -2.69 -6.76
C ARG A 92 9.26 -2.99 -6.51
N TYR A 93 8.94 -4.23 -6.13
CA TYR A 93 7.58 -4.66 -5.84
C TYR A 93 6.96 -3.92 -4.63
N PHE A 94 7.70 -3.83 -3.53
CA PHE A 94 7.21 -3.16 -2.32
C PHE A 94 7.25 -1.64 -2.45
N LEU A 95 8.23 -1.06 -3.13
CA LEU A 95 8.25 0.39 -3.43
C LEU A 95 7.07 0.83 -4.30
N SER A 96 6.50 -0.06 -5.13
CA SER A 96 5.26 0.25 -5.86
C SER A 96 4.00 0.16 -4.99
N GLN A 97 4.10 -0.32 -3.74
CA GLN A 97 2.99 -0.35 -2.80
C GLN A 97 2.92 0.98 -2.04
N GLY A 98 1.80 1.70 -2.16
CA GLY A 98 1.62 2.99 -1.49
C GLY A 98 1.61 2.95 0.05
N TRP A 99 1.59 1.76 0.66
CA TRP A 99 1.66 1.57 2.10
C TRP A 99 3.06 1.22 2.62
N TYR A 100 4.00 0.85 1.75
CA TYR A 100 5.35 0.47 2.16
C TYR A 100 6.24 1.70 2.25
N SER A 101 6.92 1.84 3.39
CA SER A 101 7.95 2.85 3.59
C SER A 101 9.16 2.18 4.22
N PRO A 102 10.34 2.14 3.56
CA PRO A 102 11.53 1.56 4.15
C PRO A 102 11.99 2.39 5.36
N ASP A 103 12.28 1.70 6.46
CA ASP A 103 12.82 2.24 7.70
C ASP A 103 14.27 1.74 7.84
N PRO A 104 15.29 2.63 7.75
CA PRO A 104 16.69 2.21 7.89
C PRO A 104 17.00 1.67 9.29
N ASP A 105 16.21 2.04 10.30
CA ASP A 105 16.30 1.59 11.69
C ASP A 105 15.44 0.34 11.97
N TYR A 106 15.01 -0.37 10.92
CA TYR A 106 14.23 -1.60 11.03
C TYR A 106 14.91 -2.63 11.94
N ASN A 107 14.10 -3.31 12.76
CA ASN A 107 14.56 -4.40 13.62
C ASN A 107 13.51 -5.51 13.73
N ASP A 108 13.93 -6.77 13.54
CA ASP A 108 13.07 -7.95 13.64
C ASP A 108 12.41 -8.14 15.03
N SER A 109 12.91 -7.44 16.06
CA SER A 109 12.29 -7.42 17.40
C SER A 109 10.93 -6.73 17.41
N ARG A 110 10.64 -5.84 16.44
CA ARG A 110 9.35 -5.16 16.31
C ARG A 110 8.23 -6.08 15.84
N LEU A 111 8.57 -7.23 15.25
CA LEU A 111 7.60 -8.23 14.81
C LEU A 111 6.91 -8.90 16.01
N SER A 112 5.59 -9.00 15.93
CA SER A 112 4.77 -9.75 16.85
C SER A 112 5.06 -11.25 16.78
N ASN A 113 4.69 -11.97 17.84
CA ASN A 113 4.84 -13.42 17.88
C ASN A 113 4.02 -14.12 16.78
N VAL A 114 2.87 -13.56 16.40
CA VAL A 114 2.03 -14.06 15.30
C VAL A 114 2.76 -13.95 13.96
N GLU A 115 3.33 -12.78 13.70
CA GLU A 115 4.10 -12.47 12.49
C GLU A 115 5.32 -13.38 12.34
N LYS A 116 6.09 -13.57 13.42
CA LYS A 116 7.24 -14.48 13.44
C LYS A 116 6.81 -15.93 13.15
N LYS A 117 5.71 -16.39 13.74
CA LYS A 117 5.16 -17.73 13.49
C LYS A 117 4.71 -17.90 12.05
N ASN A 118 4.05 -16.90 11.48
CA ASN A 118 3.60 -16.92 10.08
C ASN A 118 4.77 -16.94 9.11
N ALA A 119 5.77 -16.07 9.30
CA ALA A 119 6.97 -16.04 8.46
C ALA A 119 7.72 -17.38 8.52
N ALA A 120 7.83 -17.97 9.71
CA ALA A 120 8.45 -19.28 9.90
C ALA A 120 7.65 -20.41 9.24
N LEU A 121 6.32 -20.39 9.34
CA LEU A 121 5.44 -21.36 8.69
C LEU A 121 5.60 -21.30 7.17
N ILE A 122 5.56 -20.10 6.57
CA ILE A 122 5.72 -19.94 5.13
C ILE A 122 7.08 -20.45 4.68
N LEU A 123 8.16 -20.07 5.38
CA LEU A 123 9.51 -20.56 5.06
C LEU A 123 9.62 -22.08 5.17
N ARG A 124 8.99 -22.68 6.19
CA ARG A 124 8.95 -24.13 6.34
C ARG A 124 8.21 -24.78 5.17
N TYR A 125 7.04 -24.27 4.82
CA TYR A 125 6.24 -24.75 3.69
C TYR A 125 7.01 -24.65 2.37
N GLN A 126 7.71 -23.54 2.12
CA GLN A 126 8.55 -23.37 0.93
C GLN A 126 9.62 -24.46 0.83
N ARG A 127 10.32 -24.76 1.94
CA ARG A 127 11.36 -25.79 1.96
C ARG A 127 10.81 -27.21 1.81
N GLU A 128 9.67 -27.52 2.44
CA GLU A 128 9.04 -28.84 2.35
C GLU A 128 8.53 -29.14 0.93
N HIS A 129 8.09 -28.12 0.19
CA HIS A 129 7.55 -28.25 -1.17
C HIS A 129 8.53 -27.86 -2.28
N GLY A 130 9.75 -27.44 -1.96
CA GLY A 130 10.73 -26.95 -2.94
C GLY A 130 10.31 -25.65 -3.65
N LEU A 131 9.49 -24.82 -2.99
CA LEU A 131 8.96 -23.55 -3.48
C LEU A 131 9.83 -22.37 -3.01
N GLU A 132 11.15 -22.52 -3.14
CA GLU A 132 12.12 -21.47 -2.87
C GLU A 132 12.25 -20.57 -4.09
N TRP A 133 12.34 -19.27 -3.85
CA TRP A 133 12.55 -18.24 -4.86
C TRP A 133 13.79 -17.44 -4.46
#